data_AF-A0A4Z1R3N2-F1
#
_entry.id   AF-A0A4Z1R3N2-F1
#
_cell.length_a   1.000
_cell.length_b   1.000
_cell.length_c   1.000
_cell.angle_alpha   90.00
_cell.angle_beta   90.00
_cell.angle_gamma   90.00
#
_symmetry.space_group_name_H-M   'P 1'
#
loop_
_entity.id
_entity.type
_entity.pdbx_description
1 polymer ?
#
loop_
_entity_poly.entity_id
_entity_poly.type
_entity_poly.pdbx_seq_one_letter_code
_entity_poly.pdbx_strand_id
1 'polypeptide(L)'
;MNTAVSALSDPTPLPDGAGDAGSPPPVTSGPLTPPPDSAGTPAAAATARHTVAEDVQGLLLATLTASLGLAVFADGGLVIGGMAGIALMLHHALGWAFGLTFVLVNLPFYWLAARRMGWEFTLKTFCAVAAVGWVADALPRWVSPAEMSPLYAAIVGGALTGLGILFFIRHRASLGGVGILAVYLQRSRGWSAGRIQMGFDAALMTLALLLFEPGQVLYSAIGAAVLSLVIMFNHRPGRYMGV
;
A
#
# COMPACT_ATOMS: atom_id res chain seq x y z
N MET A 1 -57.91 82.85 3.64
CA MET A 1 -58.99 81.93 3.99
C MET A 1 -58.32 80.70 4.60
N ASN A 2 -58.57 80.47 5.90
CA ASN A 2 -57.99 79.50 6.85
C ASN A 2 -56.47 79.57 7.08
N THR A 3 -55.91 80.04 8.21
CA THR A 3 -56.33 80.10 9.63
C THR A 3 -56.43 78.75 10.33
N ALA A 4 -55.46 78.46 11.21
CA ALA A 4 -55.56 77.96 12.60
C ALA A 4 -54.34 77.05 12.90
N VAL A 5 -53.33 77.46 13.70
CA VAL A 5 -53.28 77.77 15.15
C VAL A 5 -52.61 76.62 15.92
N SER A 6 -51.62 77.01 16.74
CA SER A 6 -51.12 76.38 17.97
C SER A 6 -50.35 75.05 17.88
N ALA A 7 -49.34 74.78 18.71
CA ALA A 7 -48.59 75.55 19.70
C ALA A 7 -47.51 74.60 20.28
N LEU A 8 -46.48 75.20 20.87
CA LEU A 8 -45.66 74.70 21.97
C LEU A 8 -44.47 73.75 21.68
N SER A 9 -43.29 74.35 21.92
CA SER A 9 -42.07 73.84 22.56
C SER A 9 -41.13 72.90 21.78
N ASP A 10 -40.06 73.53 21.30
CA ASP A 10 -38.73 72.98 21.05
C ASP A 10 -37.98 72.72 22.41
N PRO A 11 -36.76 72.14 22.45
CA PRO A 11 -36.52 70.76 22.85
C PRO A 11 -35.69 70.62 24.15
N THR A 12 -35.64 69.42 24.72
CA THR A 12 -34.58 69.04 25.68
C THR A 12 -34.11 67.64 25.31
N PRO A 13 -32.81 67.42 25.02
CA PRO A 13 -32.33 66.11 24.62
C PRO A 13 -32.25 65.20 25.85
N LEU A 14 -32.93 64.06 25.80
CA LEU A 14 -32.70 62.97 26.74
C LEU A 14 -31.72 61.98 26.12
N PRO A 15 -30.82 61.40 26.93
CA PRO A 15 -29.62 60.70 26.47
C PRO A 15 -29.95 59.34 25.83
N ASP A 16 -29.34 59.10 24.67
CA ASP A 16 -29.35 57.80 24.00
C ASP A 16 -28.67 56.74 24.86
N GLY A 17 -29.47 55.78 25.31
CA GLY A 17 -29.00 54.60 26.00
C GLY A 17 -29.99 53.46 25.83
N ALA A 18 -29.91 52.74 24.69
CA ALA A 18 -30.02 51.28 24.61
C ALA A 18 -30.04 50.79 23.15
N GLY A 19 -29.01 50.04 22.76
CA GLY A 19 -29.12 49.03 21.69
C GLY A 19 -28.26 49.27 20.46
N ASP A 20 -27.01 48.81 20.48
CA ASP A 20 -26.48 47.80 19.55
C ASP A 20 -25.02 47.51 19.93
N ALA A 21 -24.84 46.50 20.77
CA ALA A 21 -23.52 45.99 21.11
C ALA A 21 -22.98 45.23 19.89
N GLY A 22 -22.18 45.94 19.09
CA GLY A 22 -21.16 45.44 18.16
C GLY A 22 -21.34 43.98 17.72
N SER A 23 -22.10 43.78 16.65
CA SER A 23 -22.03 42.57 15.85
C SER A 23 -20.56 42.27 15.49
N PRO A 24 -20.07 41.02 15.68
CA PRO A 24 -18.70 40.69 15.28
C PRO A 24 -18.55 40.87 13.77
N PRO A 25 -17.41 41.38 13.28
CA PRO A 25 -17.22 41.64 11.86
C PRO A 25 -17.36 40.33 11.06
N PRO A 26 -17.91 40.39 9.82
CA PRO A 26 -18.10 39.22 8.99
C PRO A 26 -16.76 38.52 8.78
N VAL A 27 -16.71 37.22 9.08
CA VAL A 27 -15.53 36.36 8.91
C VAL A 27 -15.32 36.17 7.40
N THR A 28 -14.52 37.04 6.79
CA THR A 28 -14.15 36.91 5.38
C THR A 28 -13.08 35.83 5.25
N SER A 29 -13.36 34.81 4.43
CA SER A 29 -12.40 33.79 4.02
C SER A 29 -11.37 34.41 3.06
N GLY A 30 -10.39 35.11 3.64
CA GLY A 30 -9.19 35.53 2.92
C GLY A 30 -8.46 34.31 2.31
N PRO A 31 -7.60 34.52 1.30
CA PRO A 31 -6.91 33.44 0.61
C PRO A 31 -6.17 32.56 1.63
N LEU A 32 -6.47 31.25 1.61
CA LEU A 32 -5.83 30.20 2.40
C LEU A 32 -4.35 30.07 2.03
N THR A 33 -3.55 31.06 2.43
CA THR A 33 -2.11 30.98 2.38
C THR A 33 -1.68 30.61 3.80
N PRO A 34 -1.19 29.39 4.04
CA PRO A 34 -0.65 29.03 5.34
C PRO A 34 0.45 30.02 5.72
N PRO A 35 0.59 30.39 7.00
CA PRO A 35 1.67 31.26 7.43
C PRO A 35 3.04 30.65 7.08
N PRO A 36 4.07 31.47 6.81
CA PRO A 36 5.35 31.05 6.23
C PRO A 36 6.18 30.08 7.09
N ASP A 37 5.76 29.87 8.34
CA ASP A 37 6.29 28.91 9.32
C ASP A 37 5.58 27.54 9.29
N SER A 38 4.55 27.37 8.47
CA SER A 38 3.88 26.08 8.20
C SER A 38 4.72 25.14 7.32
N ALA A 39 5.89 25.59 6.86
CA ALA A 39 6.90 24.72 6.26
C ALA A 39 7.48 23.83 7.36
N GLY A 40 6.96 22.60 7.45
CA GLY A 40 7.30 21.61 8.48
C GLY A 40 8.77 21.67 8.90
N THR A 41 8.99 21.94 10.19
CA THR A 41 10.31 22.03 10.81
C THR A 41 11.10 20.74 10.51
N PRO A 42 12.44 20.79 10.34
CA PRO A 42 13.28 19.58 10.20
C PRO A 42 13.06 18.51 11.28
N ALA A 43 12.54 18.90 12.45
CA ALA A 43 12.08 18.02 13.51
C ALA A 43 10.91 17.10 13.09
N ALA A 44 9.98 17.56 12.24
CA ALA A 44 8.90 16.75 11.66
C ALA A 44 9.39 15.75 10.60
N ALA A 45 10.58 15.96 10.03
CA ALA A 45 11.23 15.00 9.15
C ALA A 45 12.02 13.92 9.93
N ALA A 46 12.41 14.20 11.18
CA ALA A 46 13.12 13.28 12.06
C ALA A 46 12.19 12.27 12.76
N THR A 47 10.89 12.58 12.90
CA THR A 47 9.85 11.71 13.47
C THR A 47 9.39 10.56 12.56
N ALA A 48 9.94 10.43 11.34
CA ALA A 48 9.51 9.45 10.33
C ALA A 48 10.48 8.27 10.12
N ARG A 49 11.35 7.96 11.10
CA ARG A 49 12.21 6.77 11.07
C ARG A 49 11.71 5.77 12.10
N HIS A 50 11.24 4.61 11.63
CA HIS A 50 10.87 3.51 12.51
C HIS A 50 12.04 3.11 13.41
N THR A 51 11.74 2.87 14.68
CA THR A 51 12.72 2.24 15.58
C THR A 51 13.01 0.82 15.11
N VAL A 52 14.15 0.24 15.51
CA VAL A 52 14.49 -1.15 15.15
C VAL A 52 13.41 -2.12 15.64
N ALA A 53 12.81 -1.87 16.81
CA ALA A 53 11.73 -2.69 17.34
C ALA A 53 10.46 -2.62 16.48
N GLU A 54 10.05 -1.42 16.06
CA GLU A 54 8.94 -1.24 15.12
C GLU A 54 9.21 -1.92 13.77
N ASP A 55 10.46 -1.83 13.29
CA ASP A 55 10.86 -2.43 12.03
C ASP A 55 10.78 -3.97 12.08
N VAL A 56 11.32 -4.56 13.14
CA VAL A 56 11.25 -6.01 13.35
C VAL A 56 9.80 -6.47 13.50
N GLN A 57 9.00 -5.80 14.34
CA GLN A 57 7.59 -6.14 14.52
C GLN A 57 6.81 -6.03 13.21
N GLY A 58 7.01 -4.95 12.46
CA GLY A 58 6.35 -4.72 11.18
C GLY A 58 6.71 -5.76 10.13
N LEU A 59 7.99 -6.13 10.03
CA LEU A 59 8.45 -7.18 9.11
C LEU A 59 7.93 -8.58 9.50
N LEU A 60 7.80 -8.87 10.80
CA LEU A 60 7.19 -10.12 11.27
C LEU A 60 5.70 -10.19 10.89
N LEU A 61 4.94 -9.12 11.15
CA LEU A 61 3.53 -9.05 10.76
C LEU A 61 3.35 -9.12 9.23
N ALA A 62 4.23 -8.45 8.48
CA ALA A 62 4.27 -8.52 7.03
C ALA A 62 4.48 -9.96 6.56
N THR A 63 5.44 -10.66 7.18
CA THR A 63 5.79 -12.05 6.86
C THR A 63 4.63 -12.99 7.12
N LEU A 64 4.04 -12.94 8.31
CA LEU A 64 2.93 -13.81 8.69
C LEU A 64 1.70 -13.58 7.79
N THR A 65 1.37 -12.33 7.51
CA THR A 65 0.22 -11.99 6.66
C THR A 65 0.45 -12.41 5.21
N ALA A 66 1.64 -12.11 4.64
CA ALA A 66 1.94 -12.44 3.25
C ALA A 66 2.06 -13.95 3.03
N SER A 67 2.73 -14.67 3.94
CA SER A 67 2.88 -16.13 3.85
C SER A 67 1.55 -16.86 3.99
N LEU A 68 0.65 -16.40 4.87
CA LEU A 68 -0.71 -16.93 4.95
C LEU A 68 -1.47 -16.72 3.64
N GLY A 69 -1.41 -15.51 3.06
CA GLY A 69 -2.04 -15.23 1.77
C GLY A 69 -1.49 -16.11 0.63
N LEU A 70 -0.18 -16.31 0.59
CA LEU A 70 0.48 -17.18 -0.39
C LEU A 70 0.15 -18.67 -0.18
N ALA A 71 0.04 -19.12 1.07
CA ALA A 71 -0.36 -20.48 1.37
C ALA A 71 -1.81 -20.75 0.95
N VAL A 72 -2.72 -19.78 1.15
CA VAL A 72 -4.11 -19.87 0.66
C VAL A 72 -4.15 -19.94 -0.88
N PHE A 73 -3.28 -19.21 -1.58
CA PHE A 73 -3.16 -19.36 -3.04
C PHE A 73 -2.64 -20.73 -3.44
N ALA A 74 -1.60 -21.23 -2.78
CA ALA A 74 -1.02 -22.55 -3.06
C ALA A 74 -2.05 -23.68 -2.84
N ASP A 75 -2.81 -23.62 -1.75
CA ASP A 75 -3.85 -24.60 -1.44
C ASP A 75 -4.98 -24.61 -2.50
N GLY A 76 -5.36 -23.43 -2.99
CA GLY A 76 -6.32 -23.29 -4.09
C GLY A 76 -5.78 -23.67 -5.48
N GLY A 77 -4.51 -24.08 -5.61
CA GLY A 77 -3.87 -24.33 -6.90
C GLY A 77 -3.75 -23.05 -7.75
N LEU A 78 -3.61 -21.91 -7.11
CA LEU A 78 -3.62 -20.59 -7.72
C LEU A 78 -2.22 -19.97 -7.74
N VAL A 79 -2.02 -19.03 -8.67
CA VAL A 79 -0.75 -18.36 -8.91
C VAL A 79 -0.95 -16.85 -8.82
N ILE A 80 0.07 -16.11 -8.35
CA ILE A 80 0.05 -14.64 -8.34
C ILE A 80 1.00 -14.04 -9.36
N GLY A 81 0.98 -12.72 -9.54
CA GLY A 81 1.97 -12.00 -10.34
C GLY A 81 3.36 -11.95 -9.71
N GLY A 82 4.34 -11.45 -10.47
CA GLY A 82 5.71 -11.27 -9.99
C GLY A 82 6.46 -12.58 -9.68
N MET A 83 7.48 -12.50 -8.82
CA MET A 83 8.38 -13.63 -8.58
C MET A 83 7.78 -14.73 -7.71
N ALA A 84 6.87 -14.36 -6.81
CA ALA A 84 6.09 -15.34 -6.05
C ALA A 84 5.20 -16.18 -6.98
N GLY A 85 4.71 -15.57 -8.07
CA GLY A 85 4.05 -16.29 -9.17
C GLY A 85 4.89 -17.37 -9.78
N ILE A 86 6.11 -17.03 -10.21
CA ILE A 86 7.05 -18.01 -10.79
C ILE A 86 7.33 -19.14 -9.78
N ALA A 87 7.56 -18.78 -8.52
CA ALA A 87 7.82 -19.76 -7.47
C ALA A 87 6.63 -20.70 -7.24
N LEU A 88 5.39 -20.18 -7.20
CA LEU A 88 4.18 -21.00 -7.12
C LEU A 88 4.00 -21.86 -8.37
N MET A 89 4.23 -21.34 -9.58
CA MET A 89 4.12 -22.16 -10.79
C MET A 89 5.07 -23.35 -10.77
N LEU A 90 6.33 -23.12 -10.38
CA LEU A 90 7.32 -24.18 -10.25
C LEU A 90 6.97 -25.16 -9.12
N HIS A 91 6.42 -24.67 -8.01
CA HIS A 91 5.92 -25.52 -6.93
C HIS A 91 4.81 -26.46 -7.43
N HIS A 92 3.78 -25.94 -8.10
CA HIS A 92 2.68 -26.76 -8.59
C HIS A 92 3.07 -27.67 -9.76
N ALA A 93 3.94 -27.22 -10.67
CA ALA A 93 4.30 -27.98 -11.86
C ALA A 93 5.40 -29.03 -11.61
N LEU A 94 6.36 -28.75 -10.72
CA LEU A 94 7.53 -29.60 -10.49
C LEU A 94 7.61 -30.19 -9.08
N GLY A 95 6.72 -29.79 -8.16
CA GLY A 95 6.74 -30.24 -6.76
C GLY A 95 7.90 -29.67 -5.95
N TRP A 96 8.56 -28.61 -6.41
CA TRP A 96 9.67 -27.99 -5.69
C TRP A 96 9.19 -27.27 -4.44
N ALA A 97 10.01 -27.20 -3.39
CA ALA A 97 9.69 -26.40 -2.21
C ALA A 97 9.50 -24.92 -2.62
N PHE A 98 8.36 -24.33 -2.25
CA PHE A 98 8.02 -22.97 -2.67
C PHE A 98 9.04 -21.98 -2.11
N GLY A 99 9.39 -22.09 -0.83
CA GLY A 99 10.30 -21.15 -0.17
C GLY A 99 11.70 -21.13 -0.77
N LEU A 100 12.27 -22.30 -1.05
CA LEU A 100 13.59 -22.40 -1.71
C LEU A 100 13.52 -21.78 -3.11
N THR A 101 12.50 -22.14 -3.88
CA THR A 101 12.31 -21.61 -5.24
C THR A 101 12.15 -20.10 -5.20
N PHE A 102 11.39 -19.58 -4.24
CA PHE A 102 11.12 -18.16 -4.11
C PHE A 102 12.38 -17.34 -3.83
N VAL A 103 13.31 -17.87 -3.03
CA VAL A 103 14.64 -17.25 -2.82
C VAL A 103 15.47 -17.31 -4.11
N LEU A 104 15.52 -18.48 -4.77
CA LEU A 104 16.35 -18.68 -5.97
C LEU A 104 15.92 -17.79 -7.15
N VAL A 105 14.62 -17.69 -7.42
CA VAL A 105 14.13 -16.85 -8.51
C VAL A 105 14.36 -15.37 -8.23
N ASN A 106 14.47 -14.97 -6.96
CA ASN A 106 14.76 -13.59 -6.55
C ASN A 106 16.24 -13.21 -6.58
N LEU A 107 17.17 -14.18 -6.71
CA LEU A 107 18.62 -13.95 -6.72
C LEU A 107 19.08 -12.82 -7.66
N PRO A 108 18.66 -12.75 -8.95
CA PRO A 108 19.07 -11.66 -9.84
C PRO A 108 18.60 -10.29 -9.37
N PHE A 109 17.47 -10.23 -8.66
CA PHE A 109 16.92 -8.98 -8.14
C PHE A 109 17.63 -8.54 -6.86
N TYR A 110 18.12 -9.47 -6.03
CA TYR A 110 18.98 -9.11 -4.89
C TYR A 110 20.29 -8.47 -5.35
N TRP A 111 20.90 -9.01 -6.40
CA TRP A 111 22.08 -8.40 -7.01
C TRP A 111 21.80 -6.97 -7.50
N LEU A 112 20.66 -6.77 -8.17
CA LEU A 112 20.24 -5.45 -8.63
C LEU A 112 19.94 -4.48 -7.47
N ALA A 113 19.26 -4.98 -6.43
CA ALA A 113 18.93 -4.23 -5.22
C ALA A 113 20.20 -3.76 -4.49
N ALA A 114 21.19 -4.64 -4.33
CA ALA A 114 22.45 -4.31 -3.65
C ALA A 114 23.16 -3.14 -4.34
N ARG A 115 23.14 -3.11 -5.67
CA ARG A 115 23.79 -2.05 -6.47
C ARG A 115 23.01 -0.74 -6.53
N ARG A 116 21.69 -0.75 -6.35
CA ARG A 116 20.82 0.41 -6.68
C ARG A 116 20.01 0.96 -5.51
N MET A 117 19.60 0.11 -4.58
CA MET A 117 18.81 0.47 -3.40
C MET A 117 19.66 0.49 -2.12
N GLY A 118 20.78 -0.25 -2.11
CA GLY A 118 21.70 -0.35 -0.98
C GLY A 118 21.56 -1.66 -0.21
N TRP A 119 22.56 -1.94 0.63
CA TRP A 119 22.67 -3.21 1.35
C TRP A 119 21.60 -3.42 2.41
N GLU A 120 21.17 -2.36 3.11
CA GLU A 120 20.12 -2.46 4.13
C GLU A 120 18.81 -2.96 3.53
N PHE A 121 18.33 -2.33 2.46
CA PHE A 121 17.12 -2.74 1.73
C PHE A 121 17.25 -4.18 1.21
N THR A 122 18.43 -4.53 0.69
CA THR A 122 18.68 -5.85 0.10
C THR A 122 18.63 -6.95 1.15
N LEU A 123 19.28 -6.75 2.30
CA LEU A 123 19.27 -7.73 3.38
C LEU A 123 17.87 -7.88 3.96
N LYS A 124 17.14 -6.78 4.19
CA LYS A 124 15.74 -6.81 4.62
C LYS A 124 14.86 -7.58 3.64
N THR A 125 15.02 -7.32 2.34
CA THR A 125 14.27 -8.01 1.26
C THR A 125 14.62 -9.50 1.19
N PHE A 126 15.91 -9.85 1.30
CA PHE A 126 16.33 -11.25 1.32
C PHE A 126 15.73 -11.99 2.52
N CYS A 127 15.86 -11.43 3.72
CA CYS A 127 15.27 -12.00 4.93
C CYS A 127 13.74 -12.10 4.83
N ALA A 128 13.07 -11.09 4.27
CA ALA A 128 11.63 -11.11 4.05
C ALA A 128 11.19 -12.24 3.11
N VAL A 129 11.85 -12.39 1.95
CA VAL A 129 11.54 -13.47 1.00
C VAL A 129 11.82 -14.84 1.59
N ALA A 130 12.97 -15.01 2.25
CA ALA A 130 13.34 -16.27 2.89
C ALA A 130 12.36 -16.63 4.02
N ALA A 131 11.98 -15.66 4.87
CA ALA A 131 11.05 -15.87 5.95
C ALA A 131 9.64 -16.16 5.43
N VAL A 132 9.13 -15.42 4.44
CA VAL A 132 7.83 -15.68 3.82
C VAL A 132 7.80 -17.07 3.18
N GLY A 133 8.84 -17.42 2.44
CA GLY A 133 8.97 -18.74 1.83
C GLY A 133 8.97 -19.86 2.86
N TRP A 134 9.77 -19.72 3.92
CA TRP A 134 9.85 -20.72 4.98
C TRP A 134 8.54 -20.85 5.76
N VAL A 135 7.90 -19.74 6.13
CA VAL A 135 6.61 -19.76 6.85
C VAL A 135 5.52 -20.36 5.96
N ALA A 136 5.47 -20.02 4.67
CA ALA A 136 4.50 -20.59 3.74
C ALA A 136 4.66 -22.12 3.58
N ASP A 137 5.90 -22.61 3.43
CA ASP A 137 6.19 -24.06 3.39
C ASP A 137 5.91 -24.76 4.74
N ALA A 138 6.02 -24.03 5.85
CA ALA A 138 5.78 -24.57 7.19
C ALA A 138 4.30 -24.58 7.59
N LEU A 139 3.48 -23.71 7.02
CA LEU A 139 2.08 -23.52 7.38
C LEU A 139 1.25 -24.80 7.42
N PRO A 140 1.35 -25.72 6.42
CA PRO A 140 0.59 -26.97 6.42
C PRO A 140 0.90 -27.89 7.63
N ARG A 141 2.02 -27.68 8.33
CA ARG A 141 2.38 -28.42 9.55
C ARG A 141 1.72 -27.87 10.82
N TRP A 142 1.23 -26.63 10.77
CA TRP A 142 0.60 -25.95 11.92
C TRP A 142 -0.89 -25.75 11.74
N VAL A 143 -1.33 -25.65 10.49
CA VAL A 143 -2.73 -25.44 10.11
C VAL A 143 -3.05 -26.47 9.04
N SER A 144 -4.01 -27.34 9.34
CA SER A 144 -4.53 -28.27 8.32
C SER A 144 -5.23 -27.46 7.23
N PRO A 145 -4.94 -27.73 5.95
CA PRO A 145 -5.68 -27.13 4.85
C PRO A 145 -7.18 -27.44 5.02
N ALA A 146 -8.00 -26.39 4.98
CA ALA A 146 -9.44 -26.53 4.92
C ALA A 146 -9.85 -26.52 3.45
N GLU A 147 -10.81 -27.35 3.05
CA GLU A 147 -11.33 -27.29 1.68
C GLU A 147 -11.95 -25.91 1.42
N MET A 148 -11.25 -25.08 0.66
CA MET A 148 -11.68 -23.75 0.26
C MET A 148 -12.11 -23.74 -1.21
N SER A 149 -13.20 -23.04 -1.52
CA SER A 149 -13.53 -22.79 -2.93
C SER A 149 -12.42 -21.93 -3.58
N PRO A 150 -12.04 -22.18 -4.85
CA PRO A 150 -11.00 -21.41 -5.54
C PRO A 150 -11.28 -19.90 -5.57
N LEU A 151 -12.56 -19.50 -5.65
CA LEU A 151 -12.95 -18.09 -5.60
C LEU A 151 -12.63 -17.45 -4.24
N TYR A 152 -12.93 -18.16 -3.15
CA TYR A 152 -12.62 -17.68 -1.80
C TYR A 152 -11.10 -17.59 -1.59
N ALA A 153 -10.37 -18.61 -2.03
CA ALA A 153 -8.90 -18.62 -1.98
C ALA A 153 -8.30 -17.44 -2.76
N ALA A 154 -8.83 -17.14 -3.95
CA ALA A 154 -8.40 -15.99 -4.74
C ALA A 154 -8.61 -14.66 -4.01
N ILE A 155 -9.79 -14.44 -3.45
CA ILE A 155 -10.14 -13.18 -2.77
C ILE A 155 -9.33 -13.02 -1.48
N VAL A 156 -9.33 -14.03 -0.62
CA VAL A 156 -8.66 -13.96 0.69
C VAL A 156 -7.15 -13.98 0.52
N GLY A 157 -6.61 -14.89 -0.30
CA GLY A 157 -5.19 -14.94 -0.61
C GLY A 157 -4.69 -13.63 -1.21
N GLY A 158 -5.44 -13.06 -2.15
CA GLY A 158 -5.13 -11.76 -2.77
C GLY A 158 -5.12 -10.62 -1.76
N ALA A 159 -6.14 -10.54 -0.91
CA ALA A 159 -6.25 -9.50 0.09
C ALA A 159 -5.13 -9.57 1.14
N LEU A 160 -4.87 -10.76 1.70
CA LEU A 160 -3.82 -10.98 2.70
C LEU A 160 -2.44 -10.73 2.11
N THR A 161 -2.15 -11.25 0.93
CA THR A 161 -0.87 -11.02 0.27
C THR A 161 -0.66 -9.53 -0.02
N GLY A 162 -1.71 -8.82 -0.44
CA GLY A 162 -1.66 -7.37 -0.68
C GLY A 162 -1.38 -6.56 0.58
N LEU A 163 -2.01 -6.93 1.70
CA LEU A 163 -1.75 -6.32 3.01
C LEU A 163 -0.33 -6.58 3.50
N GLY A 164 0.15 -7.82 3.37
CA GLY A 164 1.53 -8.18 3.71
C GLY A 164 2.55 -7.39 2.90
N ILE A 165 2.35 -7.26 1.59
CA ILE A 165 3.19 -6.42 0.72
C ILE A 165 3.19 -4.96 1.20
N LEU A 166 2.03 -4.41 1.59
CA LEU A 166 1.94 -3.04 2.10
C LEU A 166 2.75 -2.85 3.39
N PHE A 167 2.73 -3.82 4.29
CA PHE A 167 3.56 -3.80 5.50
C PHE A 167 5.05 -3.82 5.14
N PHE A 168 5.49 -4.65 4.19
CA PHE A 168 6.87 -4.62 3.72
C PHE A 168 7.27 -3.26 3.13
N ILE A 169 6.41 -2.66 2.30
CA ILE A 169 6.68 -1.36 1.70
C ILE A 169 6.90 -0.28 2.78
N ARG A 170 6.07 -0.27 3.84
CA ARG A 170 6.21 0.68 4.96
C ARG A 170 7.56 0.57 5.68
N HIS A 171 8.08 -0.64 5.77
CA HIS A 171 9.36 -0.96 6.42
C HIS A 171 10.56 -0.98 5.46
N ARG A 172 10.40 -0.40 4.25
CA ARG A 172 11.44 -0.37 3.21
C ARG A 172 12.01 -1.76 2.91
N ALA A 173 11.15 -2.75 2.88
CA ALA A 173 11.43 -4.09 2.42
C ALA A 173 10.56 -4.41 1.21
N SER A 174 10.90 -5.49 0.52
CA SER A 174 10.12 -6.00 -0.59
C SER A 174 10.11 -7.52 -0.52
N LEU A 175 9.20 -8.14 -1.26
CA LEU A 175 9.24 -9.58 -1.54
C LEU A 175 10.05 -9.89 -2.81
N GLY A 176 10.99 -8.99 -3.12
CA GLY A 176 11.89 -9.05 -4.26
C GLY A 176 11.19 -8.84 -5.59
N GLY A 177 11.94 -9.08 -6.66
CA GLY A 177 11.36 -9.28 -7.98
C GLY A 177 11.27 -8.09 -8.90
N VAL A 178 10.34 -8.20 -9.83
CA VAL A 178 10.18 -7.33 -11.00
C VAL A 178 9.96 -5.89 -10.63
N GLY A 179 9.40 -5.58 -9.46
CA GLY A 179 9.27 -4.21 -8.96
C GLY A 179 10.63 -3.49 -8.84
N ILE A 180 11.67 -4.18 -8.37
CA ILE A 180 13.03 -3.60 -8.25
C ILE A 180 13.59 -3.32 -9.64
N LEU A 181 13.41 -4.25 -10.57
CA LEU A 181 13.78 -4.08 -11.97
C LEU A 181 12.99 -2.93 -12.63
N ALA A 182 11.69 -2.85 -12.38
CA ALA A 182 10.80 -1.85 -12.94
C ALA A 182 11.19 -0.43 -12.47
N VAL A 183 11.46 -0.25 -11.18
CA VAL A 183 11.97 1.03 -10.64
C VAL A 183 13.35 1.35 -11.20
N TYR A 184 14.23 0.35 -11.34
CA TYR A 184 15.54 0.54 -11.96
C TYR A 184 15.41 1.00 -13.42
N LEU A 185 14.58 0.35 -14.22
CA LEU A 185 14.33 0.69 -15.62
C LEU A 185 13.64 2.05 -15.76
N GLN A 186 12.75 2.40 -14.84
CA GLN A 186 12.15 3.72 -14.78
C GLN A 186 13.19 4.81 -14.54
N ARG A 187 14.10 4.62 -13.58
CA ARG A 187 15.14 5.61 -13.27
C ARG A 187 16.25 5.68 -14.32
N SER A 188 16.58 4.56 -14.96
CA SER A 188 17.70 4.48 -15.92
C SER A 188 17.30 4.76 -17.36
N ARG A 189 16.08 4.39 -17.77
CA ARG A 189 15.60 4.45 -19.16
C ARG A 189 14.31 5.26 -19.32
N GLY A 190 13.73 5.79 -18.25
CA GLY A 190 12.48 6.56 -18.29
C GLY A 190 11.22 5.71 -18.55
N TRP A 191 11.33 4.38 -18.47
CA TRP A 191 10.20 3.49 -18.74
C TRP A 191 9.16 3.54 -17.62
N SER A 192 7.88 3.34 -17.94
CA SER A 192 6.86 3.24 -16.91
C SER A 192 7.02 1.94 -16.12
N ALA A 193 7.29 2.03 -14.81
CA ALA A 193 7.41 0.87 -13.94
C ALA A 193 6.16 -0.01 -13.98
N GLY A 194 4.97 0.61 -14.03
CA GLY A 194 3.69 -0.10 -14.16
C GLY A 194 3.59 -0.90 -15.45
N ARG A 195 4.05 -0.36 -16.59
CA ARG A 195 4.03 -1.12 -17.86
C ARG A 195 4.97 -2.32 -17.85
N ILE A 196 6.14 -2.19 -17.21
CA ILE A 196 7.09 -3.29 -17.07
C ILE A 196 6.48 -4.40 -16.22
N GLN A 197 5.86 -4.04 -15.10
CA GLN A 197 5.18 -4.97 -14.22
C GLN A 197 4.01 -5.66 -14.95
N MET A 198 3.15 -4.91 -15.62
CA MET A 198 2.03 -5.45 -16.39
C MET A 198 2.49 -6.39 -17.52
N GLY A 199 3.57 -6.03 -18.23
CA GLY A 199 4.14 -6.90 -19.26
C GLY A 199 4.66 -8.22 -18.72
N PHE A 200 5.33 -8.18 -17.56
CA PHE A 200 5.78 -9.39 -16.88
C PHE A 200 4.60 -10.25 -16.39
N ASP A 201 3.63 -9.64 -15.73
CA ASP A 201 2.47 -10.36 -15.20
C ASP A 201 1.60 -10.95 -16.33
N ALA A 202 1.49 -10.26 -17.47
CA ALA A 202 0.83 -10.78 -18.67
C ALA A 202 1.59 -11.98 -19.27
N ALA A 203 2.92 -11.92 -19.34
CA ALA A 203 3.74 -13.05 -19.80
C ALA A 203 3.60 -14.24 -18.85
N LEU A 204 3.59 -13.98 -17.54
CA LEU A 204 3.40 -15.00 -16.51
C LEU A 204 2.01 -15.66 -16.61
N MET A 205 0.93 -14.88 -16.77
CA MET A 205 -0.42 -15.42 -16.98
C MET A 205 -0.55 -16.19 -18.29
N THR A 206 0.13 -15.75 -19.35
CA THR A 206 0.18 -16.49 -20.62
C THR A 206 0.85 -17.86 -20.42
N LEU A 207 1.96 -17.91 -19.70
CA LEU A 207 2.63 -19.17 -19.37
C LEU A 207 1.76 -20.04 -18.45
N ALA A 208 1.00 -19.44 -17.52
CA ALA A 208 0.09 -20.16 -16.65
C ALA A 208 -1.03 -20.85 -17.45
N LEU A 209 -1.58 -20.23 -18.51
CA LEU A 209 -2.56 -20.86 -19.41
C LEU A 209 -2.03 -22.11 -20.13
N LEU A 210 -0.71 -22.26 -20.25
CA LEU A 210 -0.09 -23.44 -20.87
C LEU A 210 0.12 -24.59 -19.87
N LEU A 211 0.12 -24.29 -18.57
CA LEU A 211 0.46 -25.25 -17.50
C LEU A 211 -0.73 -25.61 -16.61
N PHE A 212 -1.76 -24.77 -16.55
CA PHE A 212 -2.90 -24.90 -15.64
C PHE A 212 -4.23 -24.81 -16.37
N GLU A 213 -5.28 -25.33 -15.74
CA GLU A 213 -6.63 -25.23 -16.28
C GLU A 213 -7.09 -23.76 -16.38
N PRO A 214 -7.81 -23.35 -17.44
CA PRO A 214 -8.25 -21.97 -17.62
C PRO A 214 -9.02 -21.40 -16.42
N GLY A 215 -9.77 -22.25 -15.70
CA GLY A 215 -10.46 -21.86 -14.47
C GLY A 215 -9.51 -21.41 -13.36
N GLN A 216 -8.40 -22.13 -13.13
CA GLN A 216 -7.40 -21.75 -12.13
C GLN A 216 -6.72 -20.43 -12.50
N VAL A 217 -6.45 -20.22 -13.79
CA VAL A 217 -5.87 -18.97 -14.28
C VAL A 217 -6.84 -17.80 -14.11
N LEU A 218 -8.13 -18.01 -14.35
CA LEU A 218 -9.15 -16.98 -14.11
C LEU A 218 -9.22 -16.60 -12.62
N TYR A 219 -9.25 -17.58 -11.71
CA TYR A 219 -9.22 -17.30 -10.27
C TYR A 219 -7.91 -16.64 -9.83
N SER A 220 -6.78 -17.04 -10.41
CA SER A 220 -5.48 -16.39 -10.20
C SER A 220 -5.50 -14.92 -10.62
N ALA A 221 -6.10 -14.60 -11.77
CA ALA A 221 -6.28 -13.23 -12.25
C ALA A 221 -7.20 -12.42 -11.32
N ILE A 222 -8.28 -13.02 -10.80
CA ILE A 222 -9.15 -12.39 -9.79
C ILE A 222 -8.35 -12.08 -8.52
N GLY A 223 -7.57 -13.03 -8.01
CA GLY A 223 -6.76 -12.83 -6.82
C GLY A 223 -5.68 -11.75 -7.01
N ALA A 224 -5.03 -11.72 -8.18
CA ALA A 224 -4.09 -10.67 -8.55
C ALA A 224 -4.77 -9.29 -8.65
N ALA A 225 -6.01 -9.23 -9.13
CA ALA A 225 -6.81 -8.01 -9.14
C ALA A 225 -7.14 -7.54 -7.71
N VAL A 226 -7.58 -8.45 -6.83
CA VAL A 226 -7.86 -8.12 -5.42
C VAL A 226 -6.60 -7.62 -4.70
N LEU A 227 -5.46 -8.29 -4.88
CA LEU A 227 -4.16 -7.85 -4.38
C LEU A 227 -3.84 -6.43 -4.85
N SER A 228 -4.01 -6.17 -6.15
CA SER A 228 -3.76 -4.86 -6.75
C SER A 228 -4.70 -3.80 -6.20
N LEU A 229 -5.97 -4.12 -5.98
CA LEU A 229 -6.94 -3.21 -5.36
C LEU A 229 -6.57 -2.88 -3.92
N VAL A 230 -6.15 -3.87 -3.13
CA VAL A 230 -5.67 -3.64 -1.76
C VAL A 230 -4.49 -2.68 -1.76
N ILE A 231 -3.50 -2.91 -2.62
CA ILE A 231 -2.36 -2.01 -2.75
C ILE A 231 -2.86 -0.62 -3.20
N MET A 232 -3.64 -0.52 -4.26
CA MET A 232 -4.12 0.75 -4.82
C MET A 232 -4.88 1.60 -3.79
N PHE A 233 -5.78 1.01 -3.01
CA PHE A 233 -6.59 1.77 -2.05
C PHE A 233 -5.84 2.12 -0.77
N ASN A 234 -4.93 1.25 -0.32
CA ASN A 234 -4.24 1.43 0.96
C ASN A 234 -2.86 2.08 0.82
N HIS A 235 -2.25 2.03 -0.37
CA HIS A 235 -0.98 2.68 -0.69
C HIS A 235 -1.25 4.06 -1.30
N ARG A 236 -1.49 5.07 -0.45
CA ARG A 236 -1.53 6.48 -0.87
C ARG A 236 -0.22 7.20 -0.53
N PRO A 237 0.53 7.72 -1.52
CA PRO A 237 1.68 8.58 -1.25
C PRO A 237 1.21 9.85 -0.52
N GLY A 238 1.73 10.09 0.70
CA GLY A 238 1.65 11.40 1.35
C GLY A 238 0.58 11.65 2.41
N ARG A 239 -0.20 10.64 2.88
CA ARG A 239 -1.24 10.86 3.91
C ARG A 239 -0.97 10.22 5.28
N TYR A 240 0.17 9.53 5.44
CA TYR A 240 0.60 8.92 6.71
C TYR A 240 1.95 9.49 7.21
N MET A 241 2.24 10.75 6.89
CA MET A 241 3.06 11.55 7.79
C MET A 241 2.10 11.96 8.89
N GLY A 242 2.21 11.32 10.05
CA GLY A 242 1.30 11.54 11.18
C GLY A 242 1.18 13.03 11.50
N VAL A 243 -0.07 13.46 11.72
CA VAL A 243 -0.36 14.65 12.52
C VAL A 243 0.06 14.35 13.96
#